data_AF-A0A947JEN9-F1
#
_entry.id   AF-A0A947JEN9-F1
#
_cell.length_a   1.000
_cell.length_b   1.000
_cell.length_c   1.000
_cell.angle_alpha   90.00
_cell.angle_beta   90.00
_cell.angle_gamma   90.00
#
_symmetry.space_group_name_H-M   'P 1'
#
loop_
_entity.id
_entity.type
_entity.pdbx_description
1 polymer ?
#
loop_
_entity_poly.entity_id
_entity_poly.type
_entity_poly.pdbx_seq_one_letter_code
_entity_poly.pdbx_strand_id
1 'polypeptide(L)'
;MAVLTCKEIHQGREGGDAFEKTWSADDTRVFRVTTSSNYDGPTTVLNYATIPAEAAQHPDNVDLYVSQRRAVNESFSKTVWLVTVSYKTFVLGKSENPLADPVEITWNSETETVPVFYDKDGGALLNSAGDYFIDGPTGEFSNWTVKMKRNFGFIPQWILTYRDAVNSDNVYIDGLYVAVRTAKVSGLSISQWQQRNKIWFRSLELTVKIKSDWASHPLQQGLYQIWPGGFGRLPCKDDHGAKATIPMLLDADGLQIPADDITPAAAVHGTFYIYNELPFSYFLY
;
A
#
# COMPACT_ATOMS: atom_id res chain seq x y z
N MET A 1 0.86 -47.16 18.44
CA MET A 1 1.50 -46.63 17.21
C MET A 1 2.63 -45.74 17.66
N ALA A 2 3.87 -46.15 17.40
CA ALA A 2 5.02 -45.39 17.84
C ALA A 2 6.10 -45.43 16.75
N VAL A 3 6.62 -44.26 16.41
CA VAL A 3 7.96 -44.17 15.81
C VAL A 3 8.92 -44.72 16.85
N LEU A 4 9.64 -45.78 16.49
CA LEU A 4 10.60 -46.46 17.36
C LEU A 4 11.90 -45.67 17.44
N THR A 5 12.37 -45.16 16.29
CA THR A 5 13.57 -44.33 16.21
C THR A 5 13.44 -43.30 15.11
N CYS A 6 13.90 -42.08 15.35
CA CYS A 6 14.10 -41.05 14.34
C CYS A 6 15.52 -40.53 14.51
N LYS A 7 16.37 -40.71 13.49
CA LYS A 7 17.73 -40.20 13.50
C LYS A 7 17.99 -39.45 12.22
N GLU A 8 18.53 -38.25 12.32
CA GLU A 8 19.13 -37.60 11.18
C GLU A 8 20.28 -38.46 10.66
N ILE A 9 20.31 -38.70 9.36
CA ILE A 9 21.37 -39.44 8.69
C ILE A 9 22.14 -38.52 7.76
N HIS A 10 23.44 -38.73 7.70
CA HIS A 10 24.31 -38.00 6.81
C HIS A 10 24.19 -38.58 5.39
N GLN A 11 23.50 -37.89 4.49
CA GLN A 11 23.40 -38.25 3.07
C GLN A 11 23.97 -37.14 2.18
N GLY A 12 25.19 -36.70 2.50
CA GLY A 12 25.86 -35.59 1.81
C GLY A 12 25.28 -34.24 2.23
N ARG A 13 26.14 -33.25 2.42
CA ARG A 13 25.70 -31.84 2.48
C ARG A 13 25.87 -31.30 1.08
N GLU A 14 24.78 -30.92 0.44
CA GLU A 14 24.81 -30.16 -0.81
C GLU A 14 24.28 -28.76 -0.50
N GLY A 15 25.08 -27.75 -0.79
CA GLY A 15 24.73 -26.35 -0.66
C GLY A 15 25.10 -25.63 -1.96
N GLY A 16 24.24 -24.73 -2.41
CA GLY A 16 24.46 -23.94 -3.61
C GLY A 16 24.05 -22.49 -3.37
N ASP A 17 24.94 -21.56 -3.68
CA ASP A 17 24.64 -20.14 -3.76
C ASP A 17 24.42 -19.80 -5.24
N ALA A 18 23.17 -19.59 -5.64
CA ALA A 18 22.84 -19.10 -6.98
C ALA A 18 22.66 -17.58 -6.94
N PHE A 19 23.53 -16.84 -7.64
CA PHE A 19 23.41 -15.39 -7.75
C PHE A 19 22.40 -15.02 -8.86
N GLU A 20 21.11 -15.32 -8.67
CA GLU A 20 20.02 -14.90 -9.56
C GLU A 20 19.21 -13.76 -8.95
N LYS A 21 19.79 -12.54 -8.90
CA LYS A 21 19.11 -11.26 -8.56
C LYS A 21 18.32 -11.20 -7.22
N THR A 22 18.34 -12.30 -6.45
CA THR A 22 17.71 -12.55 -5.17
C THR A 22 18.64 -13.55 -4.48
N TRP A 23 19.08 -13.24 -3.26
CA TRP A 23 19.88 -14.18 -2.49
C TRP A 23 19.01 -15.39 -2.16
N SER A 24 19.22 -16.53 -2.83
CA SER A 24 18.58 -17.79 -2.48
C SER A 24 19.63 -18.81 -2.07
N ALA A 25 19.60 -19.22 -0.80
CA ALA A 25 20.35 -20.38 -0.33
C ALA A 25 19.37 -21.53 -0.07
N ASP A 26 19.77 -22.73 -0.47
CA ASP A 26 19.03 -23.97 -0.29
C ASP A 26 19.86 -24.93 0.57
N ASP A 27 19.21 -25.67 1.47
CA ASP A 27 19.83 -26.75 2.26
C ASP A 27 18.87 -27.94 2.36
N THR A 28 19.37 -29.14 2.59
CA THR A 28 18.56 -30.35 2.72
C THR A 28 19.08 -31.25 3.83
N ARG A 29 18.15 -31.70 4.70
CA ARG A 29 18.44 -32.67 5.77
C ARG A 29 17.60 -33.92 5.59
N VAL A 30 18.18 -35.08 5.89
CA VAL A 30 17.52 -36.38 5.73
C VAL A 30 17.45 -37.10 7.07
N PHE A 31 16.26 -37.60 7.40
CA PHE A 31 16.00 -38.36 8.61
C PHE A 31 15.61 -39.78 8.25
N ARG A 32 16.21 -40.75 8.94
CA ARG A 32 15.80 -42.14 8.90
C ARG A 32 14.86 -42.41 10.07
N VAL A 33 13.63 -42.78 9.75
CA VAL A 33 12.55 -43.04 10.71
C VAL A 33 12.18 -44.50 10.66
N THR A 34 12.14 -45.17 11.81
CA THR A 34 11.70 -46.56 11.94
C THR A 34 10.40 -46.59 12.73
N THR A 35 9.38 -47.23 12.17
CA THR A 35 8.04 -47.33 12.74
C THR A 35 7.80 -48.70 13.36
N SER A 36 6.85 -48.77 14.29
CA SER A 36 6.45 -50.02 14.95
C SER A 36 5.53 -50.92 14.10
N SER A 37 4.98 -50.39 13.00
CA SER A 37 3.96 -51.07 12.19
C SER A 37 4.18 -50.85 10.69
N ASN A 38 3.88 -51.89 9.91
CA ASN A 38 3.83 -51.84 8.44
C ASN A 38 2.67 -50.98 7.90
N TYR A 39 1.74 -50.59 8.77
CA TYR A 39 0.59 -49.74 8.42
C TYR A 39 0.86 -48.25 8.69
N ASP A 40 2.02 -47.90 9.26
CA ASP A 40 2.37 -46.51 9.52
C ASP A 40 2.75 -45.84 8.18
N GLY A 41 1.90 -44.91 7.75
CA GLY A 41 2.05 -44.19 6.49
C GLY A 41 2.87 -42.89 6.58
N PRO A 42 3.03 -42.17 5.45
CA PRO A 42 3.88 -40.98 5.39
C PRO A 42 3.43 -39.86 6.34
N THR A 43 2.12 -39.69 6.56
CA THR A 43 1.57 -38.68 7.48
C THR A 43 1.99 -38.94 8.93
N THR A 44 1.99 -40.20 9.37
CA THR A 44 2.43 -40.59 10.73
C THR A 44 3.90 -40.25 10.94
N VAL A 45 4.73 -40.49 9.92
CA VAL A 45 6.17 -40.23 9.95
C VAL A 45 6.49 -38.73 9.90
N LEU A 46 5.81 -37.96 9.04
CA LEU A 46 6.02 -36.52 8.88
C LEU A 46 5.58 -35.68 10.09
N ASN A 47 4.62 -36.17 10.87
CA ASN A 47 4.12 -35.48 12.07
C ASN A 47 4.86 -35.88 13.36
N TYR A 48 5.93 -36.67 13.26
CA TYR A 48 6.74 -37.02 14.42
C TYR A 48 7.52 -35.80 14.92
N ALA A 49 7.51 -35.55 16.23
CA ALA A 49 8.00 -34.30 16.83
C ALA A 49 9.46 -33.94 16.51
N THR A 50 10.31 -34.93 16.21
CA THR A 50 11.72 -34.71 15.82
C THR A 50 11.90 -34.27 14.38
N ILE A 51 10.89 -34.48 13.52
CA ILE A 51 10.89 -33.98 12.15
C ILE A 51 10.45 -32.51 12.19
N PRO A 52 11.26 -31.56 11.69
CA PRO A 52 10.89 -30.16 11.62
C PRO A 52 9.53 -29.97 10.94
N ALA A 53 8.68 -29.13 11.54
CA ALA A 53 7.40 -28.76 10.96
C ALA A 53 7.60 -27.87 9.73
N GLU A 54 6.56 -27.71 8.92
CA GLU A 54 6.52 -26.68 7.89
C GLU A 54 6.79 -25.30 8.51
N ALA A 55 7.55 -24.47 7.79
CA ALA A 55 8.01 -23.15 8.25
C ALA A 55 8.85 -23.16 9.54
N ALA A 56 9.32 -24.31 10.03
CA ALA A 56 10.31 -24.34 11.10
C ALA A 56 11.64 -23.74 10.60
N GLN A 57 12.30 -22.95 11.45
CA GLN A 57 13.60 -22.37 11.14
C GLN A 57 14.69 -23.45 11.13
N HIS A 58 15.66 -23.32 10.22
CA HIS A 58 16.83 -24.20 10.19
C HIS A 58 17.69 -23.99 11.45
N PRO A 59 18.14 -25.05 12.14
CA PRO A 59 18.82 -24.90 13.43
C PRO A 59 20.19 -24.21 13.34
N ASP A 60 20.87 -24.35 12.21
CA ASP A 60 22.22 -23.80 12.02
C ASP A 60 22.25 -22.55 11.12
N ASN A 61 21.11 -22.18 10.51
CA ASN A 61 21.03 -21.04 9.61
C ASN A 61 19.69 -20.31 9.79
N VAL A 62 19.75 -19.16 10.47
CA VAL A 62 18.54 -18.40 10.85
C VAL A 62 17.75 -17.86 9.65
N ASP A 63 18.36 -17.78 8.48
CA ASP A 63 17.72 -17.24 7.27
C ASP A 63 16.95 -18.31 6.48
N LEU A 64 17.12 -19.60 6.81
CA LEU A 64 16.51 -20.74 6.13
C LEU A 64 15.30 -21.28 6.90
N TYR A 65 14.24 -21.63 6.17
CA TYR A 65 13.02 -22.24 6.72
C TYR A 65 12.64 -23.49 5.93
N VAL A 66 11.96 -24.43 6.58
CA VAL A 66 11.44 -25.65 5.92
C VAL A 66 10.46 -25.27 4.83
N SER A 67 10.83 -25.57 3.58
CA SER A 67 10.03 -25.30 2.37
C SER A 67 9.27 -26.53 1.88
N GLN A 68 9.83 -27.73 2.06
CA GLN A 68 9.23 -28.97 1.62
C GLN A 68 9.64 -30.14 2.53
N ARG A 69 8.72 -31.07 2.76
CA ARG A 69 8.97 -32.33 3.46
C ARG A 69 8.50 -33.50 2.61
N ARG A 70 9.32 -34.53 2.45
CA ARG A 70 9.00 -35.71 1.64
C ARG A 70 9.41 -36.97 2.39
N ALA A 71 8.44 -37.86 2.64
CA ALA A 71 8.71 -39.18 3.20
C ALA A 71 8.65 -40.24 2.09
N VAL A 72 9.68 -41.08 2.01
CA VAL A 72 9.78 -42.22 1.08
C VAL A 72 10.09 -43.47 1.89
N ASN A 73 9.31 -44.53 1.69
CA ASN A 73 9.58 -45.81 2.34
C ASN A 73 10.79 -46.50 1.68
N GLU A 74 11.71 -47.06 2.46
CA GLU A 74 12.85 -47.81 1.93
C GLU A 74 12.35 -49.05 1.16
N SER A 75 12.89 -49.28 -0.04
CA SER A 75 12.43 -50.36 -0.94
C SER A 75 12.51 -51.76 -0.32
N PHE A 76 13.35 -51.94 0.70
CA PHE A 76 13.56 -53.22 1.37
C PHE A 76 12.91 -53.31 2.76
N SER A 77 12.18 -52.28 3.22
CA SER A 77 11.53 -52.30 4.54
C SER A 77 10.29 -51.40 4.62
N LYS A 78 9.14 -52.02 4.92
CA LYS A 78 7.86 -51.32 5.14
C LYS A 78 7.78 -50.50 6.42
N THR A 79 8.74 -50.67 7.33
CA THR A 79 8.81 -49.93 8.60
C THR A 79 9.88 -48.85 8.60
N VAL A 80 10.71 -48.75 7.56
CA VAL A 80 11.78 -47.76 7.50
C VAL A 80 11.47 -46.71 6.44
N TRP A 81 11.54 -45.45 6.83
CA TRP A 81 11.24 -44.29 6.00
C TRP A 81 12.44 -43.36 5.97
N LEU A 82 12.71 -42.81 4.79
CA LEU A 82 13.61 -41.68 4.59
C LEU A 82 12.76 -40.42 4.45
N VAL A 83 12.97 -39.46 5.33
CA VAL A 83 12.30 -38.16 5.33
C VAL A 83 13.31 -37.11 4.90
N THR A 84 13.11 -36.56 3.71
CA THR A 84 13.88 -35.43 3.21
C THR A 84 13.17 -34.14 3.58
N VAL A 85 13.87 -33.23 4.25
CA VAL A 85 13.41 -31.89 4.62
C VAL A 85 14.28 -30.88 3.87
N SER A 86 13.66 -30.16 2.95
CA SER A 86 14.34 -29.11 2.18
C SER A 86 14.08 -27.75 2.80
N TYR A 87 15.12 -26.95 2.89
CA TYR A 87 15.12 -25.60 3.43
C TYR A 87 15.46 -24.61 2.31
N LYS A 88 14.84 -23.44 2.37
CA LYS A 88 15.16 -22.31 1.49
C LYS A 88 15.20 -21.04 2.31
N THR A 89 16.01 -20.07 1.87
CA THR A 89 15.94 -18.72 2.43
C THR A 89 14.53 -18.20 2.30
N PHE A 90 14.03 -17.51 3.32
CA PHE A 90 12.74 -16.82 3.26
C PHE A 90 12.82 -15.66 2.25
N VAL A 91 12.86 -15.99 0.97
CA VAL A 91 12.44 -15.11 -0.10
C VAL A 91 10.94 -15.28 -0.13
N LEU A 92 10.17 -14.37 0.50
CA LEU A 92 8.68 -14.29 0.51
C LEU A 92 8.05 -15.36 -0.40
N GLY A 93 8.02 -16.58 0.12
CA GLY A 93 7.81 -17.77 -0.70
C GLY A 93 6.33 -17.85 -0.89
N LYS A 94 5.85 -17.58 -2.11
CA LYS A 94 4.44 -17.67 -2.48
C LYS A 94 3.82 -18.93 -1.86
N SER A 95 2.90 -18.72 -0.92
CA SER A 95 2.25 -19.76 -0.12
C SER A 95 1.63 -20.83 -1.03
N GLU A 96 1.44 -22.06 -0.56
CA GLU A 96 0.71 -23.03 -1.37
C GLU A 96 -0.70 -22.53 -1.74
N ASN A 97 -1.34 -21.83 -0.81
CA ASN A 97 -2.57 -21.11 -1.05
C ASN A 97 -2.26 -19.67 -1.50
N PRO A 98 -2.55 -19.27 -2.75
CA PRO A 98 -2.34 -17.90 -3.24
C PRO A 98 -3.12 -16.83 -2.49
N LEU A 99 -4.24 -17.17 -1.85
CA LEU A 99 -5.02 -16.23 -1.06
C LEU A 99 -4.40 -15.93 0.31
N ALA A 100 -3.45 -16.75 0.74
CA ALA A 100 -2.69 -16.56 1.97
C ALA A 100 -1.33 -15.89 1.72
N ASP A 101 -1.05 -15.46 0.47
CA ASP A 101 0.12 -14.64 0.21
C ASP A 101 0.03 -13.33 1.00
N PRO A 102 1.14 -12.89 1.62
CA PRO A 102 1.20 -11.56 2.22
C PRO A 102 0.98 -10.49 1.15
N VAL A 103 0.52 -9.32 1.59
CA VAL A 103 0.41 -8.16 0.69
C VAL A 103 1.80 -7.76 0.19
N GLU A 104 1.95 -7.66 -1.12
CA GLU A 104 3.16 -7.12 -1.75
C GLU A 104 3.05 -5.60 -1.76
N ILE A 105 3.94 -4.91 -1.04
CA ILE A 105 3.97 -3.44 -0.96
C ILE A 105 5.20 -2.92 -1.71
N THR A 106 5.05 -1.87 -2.51
CA THR A 106 6.14 -1.22 -3.22
C THR A 106 6.00 0.29 -3.12
N TRP A 107 7.08 0.96 -2.78
CA TRP A 107 7.16 2.41 -2.65
C TRP A 107 7.88 3.00 -3.86
N ASN A 108 7.32 4.05 -4.44
CA ASN A 108 7.92 4.83 -5.50
C ASN A 108 7.68 6.32 -5.24
N SER A 109 8.49 7.19 -5.82
CA SER A 109 8.21 8.62 -5.89
C SER A 109 7.72 8.98 -7.29
N GLU A 110 6.64 9.75 -7.38
CA GLU A 110 6.12 10.26 -8.64
C GLU A 110 6.06 11.78 -8.57
N THR A 111 6.50 12.42 -9.63
CA THR A 111 6.52 13.86 -9.73
C THR A 111 5.30 14.36 -10.48
N GLU A 112 4.64 15.38 -9.92
CA GLU A 112 3.44 16.00 -10.49
C GLU A 112 3.64 17.51 -10.62
N THR A 113 3.28 18.06 -11.77
CA THR A 113 3.24 19.50 -12.00
C THR A 113 1.84 20.02 -11.70
N VAL A 114 1.71 20.88 -10.69
CA VAL A 114 0.42 21.48 -10.31
C VAL A 114 0.49 23.01 -10.33
N PRO A 115 -0.61 23.72 -10.64
CA PRO A 115 -0.69 25.16 -10.40
C PRO A 115 -0.50 25.48 -8.93
N VAL A 116 0.26 26.53 -8.64
CA VAL A 116 0.56 27.00 -7.28
C VAL A 116 -0.06 28.37 -7.12
N PHE A 117 -0.84 28.54 -6.05
CA PHE A 117 -1.56 29.79 -5.77
C PHE A 117 -1.02 30.51 -4.52
N TYR A 118 -0.16 29.86 -3.74
CA TYR A 118 0.43 30.41 -2.53
C TYR A 118 1.90 30.01 -2.40
N ASP A 119 2.67 30.84 -1.72
CA ASP A 119 4.08 30.58 -1.44
C ASP A 119 4.26 29.62 -0.25
N LYS A 120 5.53 29.33 0.09
CA LYS A 120 5.88 28.46 1.21
C LYS A 120 5.39 28.96 2.59
N ASP A 121 5.09 30.25 2.70
CA ASP A 121 4.64 30.90 3.93
C ASP A 121 3.10 31.05 3.95
N GLY A 122 2.41 30.57 2.91
CA GLY A 122 0.95 30.59 2.77
C GLY A 122 0.38 31.88 2.17
N GLY A 123 1.23 32.82 1.74
CA GLY A 123 0.80 34.05 1.08
C GLY A 123 0.40 33.81 -0.36
N ALA A 124 -0.69 34.43 -0.83
CA ALA A 124 -1.11 34.30 -2.22
C ALA A 124 -0.07 34.84 -3.20
N LEU A 125 0.08 34.16 -4.34
CA LEU A 125 0.95 34.61 -5.42
C LEU A 125 0.24 35.66 -6.26
N LEU A 126 0.52 36.92 -5.96
CA LEU A 126 -0.04 38.09 -6.64
C LEU A 126 0.99 38.74 -7.57
N ASN A 127 0.51 39.36 -8.65
CA ASN A 127 1.34 40.19 -9.52
C ASN A 127 1.62 41.56 -8.87
N SER A 128 2.42 42.39 -9.52
CA SER A 128 2.77 43.72 -8.99
C SER A 128 1.60 44.69 -8.83
N ALA A 129 0.44 44.39 -9.41
CA ALA A 129 -0.81 45.14 -9.27
C ALA A 129 -1.74 44.57 -8.19
N GLY A 130 -1.37 43.46 -7.53
CA GLY A 130 -2.20 42.79 -6.53
C GLY A 130 -3.17 41.76 -7.10
N ASP A 131 -3.19 41.53 -8.42
CA ASP A 131 -4.06 40.51 -9.02
C ASP A 131 -3.44 39.11 -8.94
N TYR A 132 -4.28 38.08 -8.93
CA TYR A 132 -3.83 36.70 -9.09
C TYR A 132 -3.36 36.44 -10.53
N PHE A 133 -2.40 35.53 -10.68
CA PHE A 133 -2.00 35.04 -12.01
C PHE A 133 -3.08 34.14 -12.61
N ILE A 134 -3.60 34.50 -13.80
CA ILE A 134 -4.71 33.78 -14.45
C ILE A 134 -4.39 32.30 -14.69
N ASP A 135 -3.24 31.99 -15.27
CA ASP A 135 -2.80 30.61 -15.51
C ASP A 135 -2.01 30.02 -14.33
N GLY A 136 -1.62 30.87 -13.35
CA GLY A 136 -0.79 30.52 -12.21
C GLY A 136 0.63 30.08 -12.58
N PRO A 137 1.65 30.33 -11.74
CA PRO A 137 2.89 29.58 -11.85
C PRO A 137 2.63 28.11 -11.54
N THR A 138 3.30 27.21 -12.25
CA THR A 138 3.27 25.78 -11.95
C THR A 138 4.49 25.39 -11.11
N GLY A 139 4.28 24.46 -10.19
CA GLY A 139 5.32 23.87 -9.35
C GLY A 139 5.40 22.38 -9.58
N GLU A 140 6.62 21.84 -9.50
CA GLU A 140 6.89 20.42 -9.59
C GLU A 140 7.03 19.83 -8.18
N PHE A 141 6.16 18.88 -7.81
CA PHE A 141 6.12 18.28 -6.49
C PHE A 141 6.29 16.77 -6.58
N SER A 142 7.24 16.23 -5.81
CA SER A 142 7.41 14.79 -5.67
C SER A 142 6.50 14.25 -4.57
N ASN A 143 5.69 13.27 -4.90
CA ASN A 143 4.76 12.62 -3.99
C ASN A 143 5.12 11.15 -3.86
N TRP A 144 4.89 10.58 -2.67
CA TRP A 144 5.03 9.15 -2.48
C TRP A 144 3.85 8.42 -3.11
N THR A 145 4.16 7.39 -3.88
CA THR A 145 3.20 6.47 -4.50
C THR A 145 3.47 5.07 -3.99
N VAL A 146 2.48 4.51 -3.30
CA VAL A 146 2.51 3.14 -2.78
C VAL A 146 1.66 2.25 -3.66
N LYS A 147 2.20 1.11 -4.07
CA LYS A 147 1.47 0.04 -4.72
C LYS A 147 1.31 -1.11 -3.74
N MET A 148 0.08 -1.52 -3.50
CA MET A 148 -0.25 -2.66 -2.65
C MET A 148 -0.94 -3.70 -3.50
N LYS A 149 -0.40 -4.92 -3.53
CA LYS A 149 -0.93 -6.01 -4.34
C LYS A 149 -1.28 -7.21 -3.46
N ARG A 150 -2.50 -7.71 -3.62
CA ARG A 150 -3.01 -8.88 -2.89
C ARG A 150 -3.88 -9.76 -3.77
N ASN A 151 -3.88 -11.06 -3.47
CA ASN A 151 -4.67 -12.04 -4.19
C ASN A 151 -6.05 -12.25 -3.54
N PHE A 152 -7.09 -12.31 -4.38
CA PHE A 152 -8.46 -12.60 -3.97
C PHE A 152 -9.07 -13.72 -4.82
N GLY A 153 -9.95 -14.52 -4.20
CA GLY A 153 -10.71 -15.57 -4.88
C GLY A 153 -11.94 -15.05 -5.63
N PHE A 154 -12.28 -13.77 -5.47
CA PHE A 154 -13.39 -13.06 -6.13
C PHE A 154 -13.09 -11.55 -6.13
N ILE A 155 -13.86 -10.76 -6.88
CA ILE A 155 -13.72 -9.30 -6.84
C ILE A 155 -14.51 -8.76 -5.65
N PRO A 156 -13.86 -8.12 -4.64
CA PRO A 156 -14.58 -7.58 -3.49
C PRO A 156 -15.49 -6.41 -3.90
N GLN A 157 -16.74 -6.38 -3.44
CA GLN A 157 -17.68 -5.30 -3.82
C GLN A 157 -17.24 -3.91 -3.34
N TRP A 158 -16.55 -3.85 -2.20
CA TRP A 158 -16.07 -2.58 -1.64
C TRP A 158 -15.19 -1.82 -2.63
N ILE A 159 -14.50 -2.52 -3.54
CA ILE A 159 -13.59 -1.92 -4.52
C ILE A 159 -14.21 -0.82 -5.39
N LEU A 160 -15.54 -0.89 -5.58
CA LEU A 160 -16.29 0.05 -6.41
C LEU A 160 -16.40 1.43 -5.78
N THR A 161 -16.35 1.54 -4.45
CA THR A 161 -16.51 2.82 -3.74
C THR A 161 -15.18 3.50 -3.42
N TYR A 162 -14.06 2.78 -3.49
CA TYR A 162 -12.72 3.32 -3.17
C TYR A 162 -12.05 4.05 -4.32
N ARG A 163 -12.70 4.16 -5.49
CA ARG A 163 -12.19 5.01 -6.57
C ARG A 163 -12.11 6.46 -6.09
N ASP A 164 -10.93 7.06 -6.21
CA ASP A 164 -10.65 8.43 -5.76
C ASP A 164 -10.88 8.70 -4.26
N ALA A 165 -11.04 7.65 -3.45
CA ALA A 165 -11.27 7.81 -2.02
C ALA A 165 -10.00 8.27 -1.30
N VAL A 166 -10.20 9.06 -0.26
CA VAL A 166 -9.19 9.54 0.69
C VAL A 166 -9.40 8.84 2.03
N ASN A 167 -8.33 8.58 2.78
CA ASN A 167 -8.43 7.87 4.05
C ASN A 167 -9.15 8.69 5.12
N SER A 168 -10.19 8.10 5.73
CA SER A 168 -10.96 8.69 6.83
C SER A 168 -10.42 8.33 8.22
N ASP A 169 -9.37 7.50 8.29
CA ASP A 169 -8.73 7.01 9.51
C ASP A 169 -7.20 7.09 9.40
N ASN A 170 -6.53 7.07 10.55
CA ASN A 170 -5.08 6.91 10.59
C ASN A 170 -4.73 5.47 10.23
N VAL A 171 -3.68 5.29 9.43
CA VAL A 171 -3.33 3.99 8.86
C VAL A 171 -1.82 3.75 8.90
N TYR A 172 -1.41 2.49 9.11
CA TYR A 172 0.00 2.10 9.04
C TYR A 172 0.27 1.34 7.74
N ILE A 173 1.02 1.95 6.82
CA ILE A 173 1.41 1.31 5.56
C ILE A 173 2.86 0.88 5.71
N ASP A 174 3.12 -0.44 5.71
CA ASP A 174 4.49 -0.97 5.81
C ASP A 174 5.27 -0.41 7.03
N GLY A 175 4.58 -0.23 8.15
CA GLY A 175 5.12 0.37 9.39
C GLY A 175 5.15 1.90 9.41
N LEU A 176 4.93 2.58 8.28
CA LEU A 176 4.84 4.04 8.23
C LEU A 176 3.46 4.52 8.69
N TYR A 177 3.45 5.42 9.66
CA TYR A 177 2.23 6.11 10.08
C TYR A 177 1.77 7.13 9.02
N VAL A 178 0.53 7.00 8.59
CA VAL A 178 -0.13 7.86 7.60
C VAL A 178 -1.39 8.43 8.25
N ALA A 179 -1.41 9.76 8.40
CA ALA A 179 -2.50 10.46 9.07
C ALA A 179 -3.77 10.50 8.22
N VAL A 180 -4.93 10.72 8.84
CA VAL A 180 -6.20 11.00 8.15
C VAL A 180 -6.02 12.05 7.03
N ARG A 181 -6.69 11.87 5.91
CA ARG A 181 -6.69 12.77 4.74
C ARG A 181 -5.38 12.94 3.98
N THR A 182 -4.37 12.10 4.23
CA THR A 182 -3.07 12.20 3.56
C THR A 182 -2.87 11.16 2.46
N ALA A 183 -3.65 10.08 2.44
CA ALA A 183 -3.58 9.01 1.46
C ALA A 183 -4.81 8.98 0.57
N LYS A 184 -4.62 8.96 -0.75
CA LYS A 184 -5.68 8.86 -1.75
C LYS A 184 -5.45 7.67 -2.67
N VAL A 185 -6.49 6.88 -2.93
CA VAL A 185 -6.47 5.88 -3.99
C VAL A 185 -6.43 6.59 -5.35
N SER A 186 -5.33 6.44 -6.08
CA SER A 186 -5.13 7.05 -7.40
C SER A 186 -5.27 6.05 -8.54
N GLY A 187 -5.18 4.75 -8.24
CA GLY A 187 -5.21 3.72 -9.26
C GLY A 187 -5.68 2.39 -8.70
N LEU A 188 -6.36 1.64 -9.55
CA LEU A 188 -6.88 0.34 -9.20
C LEU A 188 -6.79 -0.59 -10.41
N SER A 189 -6.16 -1.74 -10.23
CA SER A 189 -5.98 -2.74 -11.27
C SER A 189 -6.35 -4.12 -10.77
N ILE A 190 -7.02 -4.89 -11.60
CA ILE A 190 -7.41 -6.27 -11.30
C ILE A 190 -6.86 -7.14 -12.43
N SER A 191 -6.07 -8.15 -12.08
CA SER A 191 -5.54 -9.07 -13.07
C SER A 191 -6.63 -9.95 -13.70
N GLN A 192 -6.27 -10.58 -14.81
CA GLN A 192 -6.95 -11.80 -15.27
C GLN A 192 -6.92 -12.91 -14.21
N TRP A 193 -7.79 -13.90 -14.37
CA TRP A 193 -7.77 -15.10 -13.52
C TRP A 193 -6.43 -15.82 -13.64
N GLN A 194 -5.91 -16.26 -12.50
CA GLN A 194 -4.68 -17.04 -12.37
C GLN A 194 -4.99 -18.28 -11.54
N GLN A 195 -4.15 -19.31 -11.68
CA GLN A 195 -4.28 -20.54 -10.91
C GLN A 195 -2.94 -20.94 -10.31
N ARG A 196 -2.94 -21.26 -9.00
CA ARG A 196 -1.80 -21.84 -8.30
C ARG A 196 -2.30 -22.94 -7.37
N ASN A 197 -1.68 -24.12 -7.42
CA ASN A 197 -2.10 -25.29 -6.63
C ASN A 197 -3.60 -25.57 -6.69
N LYS A 198 -4.18 -25.52 -7.90
CA LYS A 198 -5.61 -25.71 -8.20
C LYS A 198 -6.55 -24.65 -7.60
N ILE A 199 -6.02 -23.61 -6.95
CA ILE A 199 -6.80 -22.48 -6.42
C ILE A 199 -6.79 -21.36 -7.45
N TRP A 200 -7.99 -20.92 -7.84
CA TRP A 200 -8.18 -19.77 -8.71
C TRP A 200 -8.13 -18.47 -7.92
N PHE A 201 -7.41 -17.48 -8.43
CA PHE A 201 -7.30 -16.16 -7.81
C PHE A 201 -7.11 -15.06 -8.85
N ARG A 202 -7.29 -13.82 -8.42
CA ARG A 202 -6.88 -12.61 -9.16
C ARG A 202 -6.02 -11.75 -8.24
N SER A 203 -5.02 -11.10 -8.79
CA SER A 203 -4.26 -10.08 -8.09
C SER A 203 -4.94 -8.74 -8.25
N LEU A 204 -5.26 -8.11 -7.14
CA LEU A 204 -5.77 -6.75 -7.04
C LEU A 204 -4.61 -5.86 -6.61
N GLU A 205 -4.29 -4.86 -7.43
CA GLU A 205 -3.29 -3.83 -7.15
C GLU A 205 -3.99 -2.49 -6.90
N LEU A 206 -3.74 -1.91 -5.73
CA LEU A 206 -4.13 -0.56 -5.37
C LEU A 206 -2.91 0.34 -5.46
N THR A 207 -3.06 1.46 -6.14
CA THR A 207 -2.08 2.55 -6.13
C THR A 207 -2.62 3.66 -5.24
N VAL A 208 -1.86 4.02 -4.21
CA VAL A 208 -2.17 5.07 -3.26
C VAL A 208 -1.12 6.16 -3.36
N LYS A 209 -1.54 7.41 -3.55
CA LYS A 209 -0.66 8.58 -3.47
C LYS A 209 -0.75 9.19 -2.07
N ILE A 210 0.38 9.57 -1.51
CA ILE A 210 0.49 10.20 -0.19
C ILE A 210 0.96 11.65 -0.35
N LYS A 211 0.22 12.58 0.26
CA LYS A 211 0.46 14.03 0.27
C LYS A 211 0.18 14.60 1.66
N SER A 212 0.52 15.86 1.90
CA SER A 212 0.21 16.55 3.17
C SER A 212 -1.29 16.70 3.42
N ASP A 213 -2.06 16.97 2.35
CA ASP A 213 -3.52 17.01 2.34
C ASP A 213 -4.01 16.79 0.89
N TRP A 214 -5.25 16.31 0.76
CA TRP A 214 -5.99 16.20 -0.49
C TRP A 214 -7.16 17.19 -0.60
N ALA A 215 -7.33 18.08 0.38
CA ALA A 215 -8.27 19.18 0.30
C ALA A 215 -7.91 20.15 -0.84
N SER A 216 -8.95 20.73 -1.45
CA SER A 216 -8.79 21.79 -2.43
C SER A 216 -8.76 23.13 -1.72
N HIS A 217 -7.76 23.95 -2.05
CA HIS A 217 -7.58 25.30 -1.50
C HIS A 217 -7.69 26.38 -2.58
N PRO A 218 -8.88 26.58 -3.18
CA PRO A 218 -9.07 27.63 -4.17
C PRO A 218 -9.06 29.01 -3.50
N LEU A 219 -8.54 29.99 -4.22
CA LEU A 219 -8.59 31.40 -3.83
C LEU A 219 -10.04 31.86 -3.69
N GLN A 220 -10.36 32.57 -2.60
CA GLN A 220 -11.68 33.17 -2.41
C GLN A 220 -11.79 34.41 -3.30
N GLN A 221 -12.56 34.27 -4.39
CA GLN A 221 -12.79 35.34 -5.34
C GLN A 221 -14.11 35.19 -6.06
N GLY A 222 -14.65 36.31 -6.56
CA GLY A 222 -15.88 36.30 -7.33
C GLY A 222 -16.32 37.67 -7.82
N LEU A 223 -17.41 37.70 -8.58
CA LEU A 223 -18.04 38.94 -9.08
C LEU A 223 -19.00 39.57 -8.06
N TYR A 224 -19.25 38.89 -6.93
CA TYR A 224 -20.19 39.31 -5.90
C TYR A 224 -19.59 39.07 -4.52
N GLN A 225 -19.87 40.00 -3.63
CA GLN A 225 -19.59 39.93 -2.20
C GLN A 225 -20.89 39.80 -1.40
N ILE A 226 -20.79 39.39 -0.14
CA ILE A 226 -21.92 39.36 0.79
C ILE A 226 -22.36 40.80 1.08
N TRP A 227 -23.67 41.01 1.22
CA TRP A 227 -24.18 42.33 1.62
C TRP A 227 -23.69 42.67 3.04
N PRO A 228 -23.20 43.89 3.34
CA PRO A 228 -22.68 44.29 4.68
C PRO A 228 -23.66 44.27 5.88
N GLY A 229 -24.76 43.53 5.77
CA GLY A 229 -25.74 43.25 6.83
C GLY A 229 -26.31 41.82 6.73
N GLY A 230 -25.65 40.92 6.00
CA GLY A 230 -26.03 39.53 5.82
C GLY A 230 -26.76 39.25 4.50
N PHE A 231 -28.01 38.77 4.59
CA PHE A 231 -28.72 38.14 3.48
C PHE A 231 -28.75 38.98 2.19
N GLY A 232 -28.05 38.50 1.17
CA GLY A 232 -28.00 39.12 -0.16
C GLY A 232 -26.63 39.02 -0.80
N ARG A 233 -26.52 39.46 -2.05
CA ARG A 233 -25.25 39.58 -2.77
C ARG A 233 -25.16 40.99 -3.34
N LEU A 234 -24.02 41.64 -3.14
CA LEU A 234 -23.69 42.93 -3.76
C LEU A 234 -22.63 42.67 -4.84
N PRO A 235 -22.74 43.25 -6.04
CA PRO A 235 -21.65 43.14 -7.02
C PRO A 235 -20.37 43.75 -6.44
N CYS A 236 -19.24 43.07 -6.65
CA CYS A 236 -17.93 43.66 -6.40
C CYS A 236 -17.74 44.89 -7.32
N LYS A 237 -16.93 45.84 -6.86
CA LYS A 237 -16.63 47.07 -7.61
C LYS A 237 -15.20 47.08 -8.11
N ASP A 238 -14.97 47.68 -9.27
CA ASP A 238 -13.63 48.00 -9.73
C ASP A 238 -13.09 49.29 -9.07
N ASP A 239 -11.87 49.68 -9.41
CA ASP A 239 -11.19 50.89 -8.91
C ASP A 239 -11.92 52.19 -9.30
N HIS A 240 -12.87 52.13 -10.22
CA HIS A 240 -13.71 53.25 -10.64
C HIS A 240 -15.10 53.22 -9.98
N GLY A 241 -15.36 52.27 -9.07
CA GLY A 241 -16.63 52.08 -8.38
C GLY A 241 -17.73 51.48 -9.25
N ALA A 242 -17.42 51.09 -10.50
CA ALA A 242 -18.34 50.38 -11.38
C ALA A 242 -18.38 48.88 -11.04
N LYS A 243 -19.33 48.13 -11.60
CA LYS A 243 -19.42 46.69 -11.34
C LYS A 243 -18.23 45.96 -11.94
N ALA A 244 -17.56 45.15 -11.14
CA ALA A 244 -16.44 44.32 -11.58
C ALA A 244 -16.88 43.35 -12.70
N THR A 245 -16.03 43.24 -13.73
CA THR A 245 -16.20 42.29 -14.85
C THR A 245 -15.25 41.10 -14.75
N ILE A 246 -14.26 41.20 -13.87
CA ILE A 246 -13.33 40.14 -13.49
C ILE A 246 -13.52 39.78 -12.01
N PRO A 247 -13.27 38.52 -11.59
CA PRO A 247 -13.38 38.15 -10.19
C PRO A 247 -12.47 39.00 -9.30
N MET A 248 -13.02 39.52 -8.21
CA MET A 248 -12.29 40.27 -7.19
C MET A 248 -12.02 39.38 -5.98
N LEU A 249 -10.90 39.62 -5.30
CA LEU A 249 -10.53 38.91 -4.08
C LEU A 249 -11.52 39.23 -2.95
N LEU A 250 -11.89 38.18 -2.22
CA LEU A 250 -12.79 38.26 -1.08
C LEU A 250 -12.04 37.88 0.21
N ASP A 251 -12.43 38.51 1.32
CA ASP A 251 -11.95 38.15 2.65
C ASP A 251 -12.69 36.90 3.21
N ALA A 252 -12.36 36.53 4.45
CA ALA A 252 -12.95 35.38 5.12
C ALA A 252 -14.46 35.53 5.40
N ASP A 253 -14.96 36.76 5.45
CA ASP A 253 -16.36 37.10 5.65
C ASP A 253 -17.13 37.25 4.32
N GLY A 254 -16.45 37.04 3.19
CA GLY A 254 -17.01 37.15 1.85
C GLY A 254 -17.23 38.59 1.39
N LEU A 255 -16.57 39.57 2.01
CA LEU A 255 -16.53 40.96 1.57
C LEU A 255 -15.39 41.17 0.59
N GLN A 256 -15.55 42.12 -0.33
CA GLN A 256 -14.47 42.48 -1.24
C GLN A 256 -13.31 43.12 -0.47
N ILE A 257 -12.10 42.62 -0.69
CA ILE A 257 -10.89 43.25 -0.14
C ILE A 257 -10.67 44.59 -0.86
N PRO A 258 -10.54 45.71 -0.14
CA PRO A 258 -10.22 47.00 -0.76
C PRO A 258 -8.90 46.94 -1.51
N ALA A 259 -8.80 47.59 -2.68
CA ALA A 259 -7.61 47.55 -3.52
C ALA A 259 -6.32 47.93 -2.78
N ASP A 260 -6.39 48.95 -1.91
CA ASP A 260 -5.26 49.43 -1.10
C ASP A 260 -4.81 48.43 -0.01
N ASP A 261 -5.68 47.48 0.36
CA ASP A 261 -5.44 46.48 1.40
C ASP A 261 -5.07 45.10 0.83
N ILE A 262 -5.04 44.97 -0.50
CA ILE A 262 -4.67 43.71 -1.16
C ILE A 262 -3.19 43.43 -0.89
N THR A 263 -2.96 42.39 -0.11
CA THR A 263 -1.63 41.83 0.16
C THR A 263 -1.69 40.31 0.03
N PRO A 264 -0.54 39.63 -0.21
CA PRO A 264 -0.49 38.18 -0.20
C PRO A 264 -1.12 37.53 1.04
N ALA A 265 -1.05 38.20 2.20
CA ALA A 265 -1.62 37.73 3.46
C ALA A 265 -3.12 38.02 3.60
N ALA A 266 -3.65 39.04 2.93
CA ALA A 266 -5.08 39.38 2.96
C ALA A 266 -5.91 38.44 2.08
N ALA A 267 -5.31 37.88 1.03
CA ALA A 267 -5.95 36.94 0.12
C ALA A 267 -6.27 35.60 0.81
N VAL A 268 -7.56 35.29 0.97
CA VAL A 268 -8.03 34.10 1.69
C VAL A 268 -8.22 32.92 0.74
N HIS A 269 -7.86 31.73 1.18
CA HIS A 269 -8.14 30.47 0.49
C HIS A 269 -9.26 29.70 1.20
N GLY A 270 -10.23 29.19 0.45
CA GLY A 270 -11.21 28.25 0.98
C GLY A 270 -10.58 26.89 1.25
N THR A 271 -11.24 26.02 2.02
CA THR A 271 -10.85 24.61 2.16
C THR A 271 -12.04 23.73 1.85
N PHE A 272 -11.92 22.89 0.82
CA PHE A 272 -13.00 22.02 0.36
C PHE A 272 -12.53 20.56 0.28
N TYR A 273 -13.24 19.69 1.00
CA TYR A 273 -13.04 18.24 0.93
C TYR A 273 -13.88 17.68 -0.22
N ILE A 274 -13.25 17.49 -1.38
CA ILE A 274 -13.94 17.12 -2.63
C ILE A 274 -13.99 15.60 -2.88
N TYR A 275 -13.25 14.82 -2.09
CA TYR A 275 -13.14 13.37 -2.23
C TYR A 275 -13.96 12.65 -1.17
N ASN A 276 -14.42 11.44 -1.51
CA ASN A 276 -15.06 10.56 -0.53
C ASN A 276 -14.03 10.11 0.51
N GLU A 277 -14.39 10.21 1.79
CA GLU A 277 -13.56 9.74 2.90
C GLU A 277 -14.00 8.33 3.29
N LEU A 278 -13.09 7.35 3.19
CA LEU A 278 -13.35 5.95 3.53
C LEU A 278 -12.21 5.38 4.41
N PRO A 279 -12.48 4.40 5.28
CA PRO A 279 -11.46 3.82 6.14
C PRO A 279 -10.48 2.95 5.35
N PHE A 280 -9.18 3.16 5.51
CA PHE A 280 -8.14 2.43 4.79
C PHE A 280 -7.63 1.20 5.56
N SER A 281 -8.08 1.00 6.80
CA SER A 281 -7.78 -0.20 7.59
C SER A 281 -8.09 -1.51 6.86
N TYR A 282 -9.07 -1.53 5.95
CA TYR A 282 -9.44 -2.72 5.17
C TYR A 282 -8.40 -3.18 4.15
N PHE A 283 -7.42 -2.34 3.81
CA PHE A 283 -6.43 -2.65 2.77
C PHE A 283 -5.24 -3.45 3.28
N LEU A 284 -4.98 -3.41 4.59
CA LEU A 284 -3.70 -3.81 5.19
C LEU A 284 -3.79 -5.08 6.04
N TYR A 285 -4.98 -5.68 6.17
CA TYR A 285 -5.21 -6.98 6.83
C TYR A 285 -5.77 -7.99 5.87
#